data_AF-A0A0M0JPL5-F1
#
_entry.id   AF-A0A0M0JPL5-F1
#
_cell.length_a   1.000
_cell.length_b   1.000
_cell.length_c   1.000
_cell.angle_alpha   90.00
_cell.angle_beta   90.00
_cell.angle_gamma   90.00
#
_symmetry.space_group_name_H-M   'P 1'
#
loop_
_entity.id
_entity.type
_entity.pdbx_description
1 polymer ?
#
loop_
_entity_poly.entity_id
_entity_poly.type
_entity_poly.pdbx_seq_one_letter_code
_entity_poly.pdbx_strand_id
1 'polypeptide(L)'
;MTAVEVQLAAVDISDEGVEQSGNAVADEAALKKAEANRKKREAKKAKKMAAKGTTAAGDETAEEASPTDGTPKGRWDRGLLPGGRAERRSTGQNRGMGVFAKEAIAKGEVVAAAPPALSVIFEPAAQIVCSFCFDQLPLKDMTSEHVVSLKTSEGSFGVVLDDMIPKGAEQPVAVVTRITTTSANRGIVRVGDRFVAVRGTPIGGGHVAAVTLLKAALEAGASEVEVTVARPAALRCHGCDRVAVCERCAGEGRMQWHNAECAVFQQLPEAATKGRDTSTLRMLLRHKVTTHPSVGEWCATKEPAELLGSLQANPCDVPPAQLDALSKMTGNSLATTLNIIGQIRTNACQIIRGNAKVGCALSVLMGWHNHDCSPNAASVIGPSGEVSISALKDIAEGDEVTISYVDVRDECATRKKTLMQHYGFECKCARCTEELRQELKQRMKEANSYRAGQRR
;
A
#
# COMPACT_ATOMS: atom_id res chain seq x y z
N MET A 1 -37.07 -5.35 13.34
CA MET A 1 -36.46 -4.31 12.49
C MET A 1 -35.77 -5.01 11.34
N THR A 2 -36.26 -4.80 10.13
CA THR A 2 -35.86 -5.47 8.90
C THR A 2 -34.40 -5.18 8.57
N ALA A 3 -33.60 -6.24 8.40
CA ALA A 3 -32.22 -6.14 7.96
C ALA A 3 -32.20 -5.57 6.53
N VAL A 4 -31.62 -4.38 6.36
CA VAL A 4 -31.35 -3.81 5.05
C VAL A 4 -30.11 -4.52 4.51
N GLU A 5 -30.29 -5.48 3.59
CA GLU A 5 -29.20 -6.02 2.78
C GLU A 5 -28.64 -4.90 1.90
N VAL A 6 -27.53 -4.29 2.33
CA VAL A 6 -26.77 -3.35 1.50
C VAL A 6 -25.81 -4.18 0.65
N GLN A 7 -26.15 -4.39 -0.62
CA GLN A 7 -25.20 -4.89 -1.61
C GLN A 7 -24.08 -3.84 -1.78
N LEU A 8 -22.96 -4.03 -1.10
CA LEU A 8 -21.72 -3.31 -1.39
C LEU A 8 -21.23 -3.76 -2.77
N ALA A 9 -21.41 -2.91 -3.79
CA ALA A 9 -20.76 -3.10 -5.08
C ALA A 9 -19.25 -3.00 -4.87
N ALA A 10 -18.48 -3.87 -5.54
CA ALA A 10 -17.03 -3.78 -5.52
C ALA A 10 -16.61 -2.37 -5.95
N VAL A 11 -15.76 -1.71 -5.15
CA VAL A 11 -14.98 -0.61 -5.70
C VAL A 11 -14.00 -1.29 -6.62
N ASP A 12 -14.28 -1.23 -7.92
CA ASP A 12 -13.44 -1.91 -8.89
C ASP A 12 -12.04 -1.30 -8.88
N ILE A 13 -11.08 -2.06 -8.36
CA ILE A 13 -9.64 -1.74 -8.40
C ILE A 13 -9.00 -2.48 -9.59
N SER A 14 -9.77 -3.24 -10.36
CA SER A 14 -9.29 -3.77 -11.63
C SER A 14 -9.26 -2.62 -12.65
N ASP A 15 -8.06 -2.37 -13.15
CA ASP A 15 -7.91 -1.61 -14.38
C ASP A 15 -8.32 -2.62 -15.44
N GLU A 16 -9.59 -2.58 -15.87
CA GLU A 16 -9.99 -3.36 -17.03
C GLU A 16 -9.11 -2.89 -18.18
N GLY A 17 -8.14 -3.74 -18.52
CA GLY A 17 -7.39 -3.60 -19.76
C GLY A 17 -8.40 -3.43 -20.87
N VAL A 18 -8.22 -2.34 -21.63
CA VAL A 18 -9.05 -1.95 -22.77
C VAL A 18 -9.24 -3.14 -23.70
N GLU A 19 -10.39 -3.82 -23.61
CA GLU A 19 -10.91 -4.60 -24.73
C GLU A 19 -11.55 -3.65 -25.73
N GLN A 20 -10.96 -3.62 -26.92
CA GLN A 20 -11.45 -2.84 -28.05
C GLN A 20 -12.81 -3.34 -28.50
N SER A 21 -13.85 -2.52 -28.41
CA SER A 21 -14.99 -2.60 -29.34
C SER A 21 -15.62 -1.22 -29.55
N GLY A 22 -15.93 -0.90 -30.81
CA GLY A 22 -16.14 0.46 -31.29
C GLY A 22 -17.58 0.98 -31.20
N ASN A 23 -17.71 2.28 -30.90
CA ASN A 23 -18.66 3.18 -31.58
C ASN A 23 -18.34 4.66 -31.27
N ALA A 24 -17.47 5.30 -32.06
CA ALA A 24 -16.81 6.57 -31.74
C ALA A 24 -17.66 7.86 -31.94
N VAL A 25 -18.94 7.78 -32.28
CA VAL A 25 -19.72 8.97 -32.70
C VAL A 25 -20.73 9.45 -31.63
N ALA A 26 -21.10 8.60 -30.67
CA ALA A 26 -22.05 8.97 -29.60
C ALA A 26 -21.38 9.70 -28.40
N ASP A 27 -20.07 9.56 -28.21
CA ASP A 27 -19.35 10.02 -27.01
C ASP A 27 -18.95 11.51 -27.03
N GLU A 28 -18.74 12.10 -28.20
CA GLU A 28 -18.24 13.48 -28.30
C GLU A 28 -19.28 14.52 -27.84
N ALA A 29 -20.56 14.26 -28.09
CA ALA A 29 -21.67 15.13 -27.67
C ALA A 29 -21.88 15.08 -26.15
N ALA A 30 -21.70 13.91 -25.53
CA ALA A 30 -21.80 13.73 -24.09
C ALA A 30 -20.65 14.44 -23.36
N LEU A 31 -19.42 14.36 -23.88
CA LEU A 31 -18.25 15.05 -23.35
C LEU A 31 -18.38 16.58 -23.43
N LYS A 32 -18.84 17.11 -24.56
CA LYS A 32 -19.12 18.56 -24.72
C LYS A 32 -20.18 19.06 -23.74
N LYS A 33 -21.21 18.26 -23.47
CA LYS A 33 -22.28 18.59 -22.50
C LYS A 33 -21.76 18.56 -21.05
N ALA A 34 -20.89 17.61 -20.72
CA ALA A 34 -20.27 17.50 -19.40
C ALA A 34 -19.34 18.70 -19.12
N GLU A 35 -18.51 19.10 -20.10
CA GLU A 35 -17.61 20.24 -19.95
C GLU A 35 -18.36 21.59 -19.83
N ALA A 36 -19.45 21.77 -20.57
CA ALA A 36 -20.31 22.95 -20.45
C ALA A 36 -20.97 23.06 -19.07
N ASN A 37 -21.38 21.91 -18.50
CA ASN A 37 -21.95 21.86 -17.15
C ASN A 37 -20.92 22.15 -16.05
N ARG A 38 -19.67 21.70 -16.23
CA ARG A 38 -18.55 22.03 -15.32
C ARG A 38 -18.28 23.54 -15.30
N LYS A 39 -18.13 24.17 -16.46
CA LYS A 39 -17.89 25.63 -16.59
C LYS A 39 -19.03 26.46 -15.95
N LYS A 40 -20.29 26.02 -16.07
CA LYS A 40 -21.43 26.66 -15.39
C LYS A 40 -21.38 26.55 -13.86
N ARG A 41 -20.91 25.42 -13.31
CA ARG A 41 -20.77 25.22 -11.86
C ARG A 41 -19.62 26.05 -11.28
N GLU A 42 -18.50 26.12 -12.00
CA GLU A 42 -17.33 26.94 -11.62
C GLU A 42 -17.67 28.44 -11.62
N ALA A 43 -18.39 28.92 -12.65
CA ALA A 43 -18.85 30.31 -12.70
C ALA A 43 -19.82 30.67 -11.56
N LYS A 44 -20.69 29.73 -11.15
CA LYS A 44 -21.57 29.91 -9.98
C LYS A 44 -20.79 29.91 -8.66
N LYS A 45 -19.75 29.09 -8.54
CA LYS A 45 -18.87 29.04 -7.35
C LYS A 45 -18.03 30.31 -7.23
N ALA A 46 -17.47 30.82 -8.33
CA ALA A 46 -16.73 32.08 -8.39
C ALA A 46 -17.60 33.27 -8.00
N LYS A 47 -18.86 33.35 -8.50
CA LYS A 47 -19.82 34.38 -8.08
C LYS A 47 -20.19 34.29 -6.59
N LYS A 48 -20.27 33.09 -6.02
CA LYS A 48 -20.55 32.88 -4.59
C LYS A 48 -19.36 33.24 -3.68
N MET A 49 -18.13 33.07 -4.16
CA MET A 49 -16.91 33.48 -3.44
C MET A 49 -16.68 34.99 -3.51
N ALA A 50 -16.98 35.63 -4.65
CA ALA A 50 -16.92 37.09 -4.79
C ALA A 50 -17.95 37.83 -3.90
N ALA A 51 -19.06 37.18 -3.54
CA ALA A 51 -20.10 37.75 -2.68
C ALA A 51 -19.82 37.63 -1.17
N LYS A 52 -18.67 37.08 -0.75
CA LYS A 52 -18.39 36.75 0.67
C LYS A 52 -17.08 37.31 1.25
N GLY A 53 -16.46 38.30 0.60
CA GLY A 53 -15.19 38.86 1.08
C GLY A 53 -15.31 40.18 1.85
N THR A 54 -15.12 40.14 3.17
CA THR A 54 -14.48 41.14 4.07
C THR A 54 -14.54 40.56 5.50
N THR A 55 -13.57 40.60 6.42
CA THR A 55 -12.25 41.26 6.61
C THR A 55 -11.56 40.50 7.76
N ALA A 56 -10.22 40.43 7.78
CA ALA A 56 -9.36 40.85 8.91
C ALA A 56 -7.95 40.24 8.79
N ALA A 57 -6.96 41.12 8.79
CA ALA A 57 -5.55 40.83 8.98
C ALA A 57 -5.27 40.58 10.47
N GLY A 58 -4.27 39.74 10.76
CA GLY A 58 -3.74 39.47 12.09
C GLY A 58 -2.39 38.79 11.96
N ASP A 59 -1.36 39.53 12.32
CA ASP A 59 0.05 39.20 12.35
C ASP A 59 0.37 38.58 13.73
N GLU A 60 0.81 37.32 13.80
CA GLU A 60 1.41 36.75 15.02
C GLU A 60 2.47 35.71 14.68
N THR A 61 3.70 36.03 15.07
CA THR A 61 4.88 35.18 15.19
C THR A 61 4.66 34.07 16.22
N ALA A 62 5.03 32.83 15.91
CA ALA A 62 5.07 31.74 16.90
C ALA A 62 6.45 31.07 16.91
N GLU A 63 7.13 31.28 18.03
CA GLU A 63 8.39 30.68 18.48
C GLU A 63 8.33 29.16 18.62
N GLU A 64 9.51 28.56 18.49
CA GLU A 64 9.82 27.15 18.67
C GLU A 64 9.51 26.64 20.09
N ALA A 65 9.00 25.41 20.18
CA ALA A 65 9.14 24.58 21.36
C ALA A 65 9.41 23.12 20.95
N SER A 66 10.62 22.64 21.24
CA SER A 66 10.97 21.23 21.10
C SER A 66 10.52 20.42 22.31
N PRO A 67 10.21 19.12 22.14
CA PRO A 67 10.72 18.14 23.07
C PRO A 67 11.50 17.00 22.40
N THR A 68 12.41 16.45 23.20
CA THR A 68 13.26 15.29 22.97
C THR A 68 12.50 13.99 23.26
N ASP A 69 12.38 13.08 22.30
CA ASP A 69 12.41 11.64 22.57
C ASP A 69 12.67 10.84 21.28
N GLY A 70 13.35 9.70 21.41
CA GLY A 70 14.08 8.95 20.38
C GLY A 70 13.28 8.24 19.27
N THR A 71 12.37 8.94 18.59
CA THR A 71 11.97 8.58 17.21
C THR A 71 13.09 8.98 16.24
N PRO A 72 13.31 8.30 15.10
CA PRO A 72 14.23 8.78 14.07
C PRO A 72 13.71 10.10 13.49
N LYS A 73 14.00 11.22 14.16
CA LYS A 73 13.92 12.56 13.58
C LYS A 73 14.79 12.53 12.32
N GLY A 74 14.20 12.69 11.13
CA GLY A 74 14.98 12.93 9.90
C GLY A 74 14.69 12.07 8.67
N ARG A 75 13.93 10.96 8.75
CA ARG A 75 13.69 10.12 7.54
C ARG A 75 12.68 10.72 6.55
N TRP A 76 11.75 11.51 7.08
CA TRP A 76 10.70 12.22 6.34
C TRP A 76 10.56 13.67 6.84
N ASP A 77 11.68 14.33 7.11
CA ASP A 77 11.70 15.71 7.64
C ASP A 77 11.36 16.73 6.55
N ARG A 78 10.44 17.67 6.81
CA ARG A 78 10.22 18.89 6.02
C ARG A 78 10.26 18.66 4.50
N GLY A 79 9.54 17.65 4.01
CA GLY A 79 9.44 17.33 2.59
C GLY A 79 10.62 16.55 2.02
N LEU A 80 11.69 16.28 2.76
CA LEU A 80 12.78 15.40 2.36
C LEU A 80 12.28 13.96 2.23
N LEU A 81 12.70 13.31 1.14
CA LEU A 81 12.47 11.88 0.93
C LEU A 81 13.55 11.05 1.65
N PRO A 82 13.27 9.77 1.96
CA PRO A 82 14.25 8.86 2.54
C PRO A 82 15.55 8.83 1.74
N GLY A 83 16.68 8.99 2.45
CA GLY A 83 18.00 9.12 1.83
C GLY A 83 18.45 10.56 1.59
N GLY A 84 17.56 11.56 1.71
CA GLY A 84 17.90 12.99 1.66
C GLY A 84 18.27 13.52 0.27
N ARG A 85 18.25 12.67 -0.76
CA ARG A 85 18.67 13.01 -2.14
C ARG A 85 17.63 13.79 -2.92
N ALA A 86 16.40 13.87 -2.42
CA ALA A 86 15.30 14.58 -3.06
C ALA A 86 14.35 15.19 -2.03
N GLU A 87 13.66 16.26 -2.42
CA GLU A 87 12.67 16.96 -1.61
C GLU A 87 11.38 17.23 -2.36
N ARG A 88 10.27 17.22 -1.61
CA ARG A 88 8.95 17.61 -2.07
C ARG A 88 8.78 19.11 -1.89
N ARG A 89 8.52 19.82 -2.99
CA ARG A 89 8.25 21.27 -2.98
C ARG A 89 7.24 21.66 -4.06
N SER A 90 6.76 22.90 -4.00
CA SER A 90 5.86 23.44 -5.04
C SER A 90 6.58 23.47 -6.38
N THR A 91 5.91 23.03 -7.44
CA THR A 91 6.43 23.13 -8.82
C THR A 91 6.24 24.54 -9.40
N GLY A 92 5.66 25.46 -8.63
CA GLY A 92 5.19 26.73 -9.14
C GLY A 92 3.91 26.58 -9.98
N GLN A 93 4.02 26.77 -11.30
CA GLN A 93 2.87 26.90 -12.21
C GLN A 93 2.01 25.61 -12.30
N ASN A 94 0.76 25.67 -11.84
CA ASN A 94 -0.38 24.77 -12.14
C ASN A 94 -0.17 23.23 -12.13
N ARG A 95 0.96 22.74 -11.63
CA ARG A 95 1.29 21.30 -11.50
C ARG A 95 1.35 20.85 -10.04
N GLY A 96 1.02 21.74 -9.11
CA GLY A 96 0.91 21.43 -7.68
C GLY A 96 2.27 21.23 -7.01
N MET A 97 2.40 20.13 -6.27
CA MET A 97 3.65 19.74 -5.63
C MET A 97 4.39 18.74 -6.52
N GLY A 98 5.70 18.70 -6.43
CA GLY A 98 6.55 17.74 -7.13
C GLY A 98 7.76 17.37 -6.28
N VAL A 99 8.56 16.43 -6.77
CA VAL A 99 9.80 15.99 -6.13
C VAL A 99 10.98 16.51 -6.95
N PHE A 100 11.98 17.05 -6.29
CA PHE A 100 13.16 17.64 -6.92
C PHE A 100 14.43 17.09 -6.31
N ALA A 101 15.43 16.82 -7.15
CA ALA A 101 16.72 16.32 -6.70
C ALA A 101 17.47 17.41 -5.90
N LYS A 102 18.13 17.01 -4.82
CA LYS A 102 18.97 17.87 -3.96
C LYS A 102 20.46 17.75 -4.25
N GLU A 103 20.80 16.83 -5.12
CA GLU A 103 22.16 16.56 -5.59
C GLU A 103 22.05 15.94 -6.99
N ALA A 104 23.18 15.81 -7.69
CA ALA A 104 23.23 15.03 -8.92
C ALA A 104 23.01 13.54 -8.61
N ILE A 105 22.15 12.89 -9.39
CA ILE A 105 21.83 11.46 -9.26
C ILE A 105 22.16 10.78 -10.58
N ALA A 106 23.08 9.82 -10.54
CA ALA A 106 23.50 9.12 -11.75
C ALA A 106 22.44 8.11 -12.20
N LYS A 107 22.40 7.83 -13.50
CA LYS A 107 21.56 6.78 -14.08
C LYS A 107 21.73 5.45 -13.32
N GLY A 108 20.61 4.84 -12.96
CA GLY A 108 20.54 3.56 -12.25
C GLY A 108 20.58 3.68 -10.73
N GLU A 109 20.89 4.86 -10.18
CA GLU A 109 20.86 5.06 -8.73
C GLU A 109 19.44 5.25 -8.20
N VAL A 110 19.26 4.84 -6.93
CA VAL A 110 18.01 5.03 -6.19
C VAL A 110 17.94 6.47 -5.69
N VAL A 111 16.84 7.14 -6.01
CA VAL A 111 16.46 8.47 -5.50
C VAL A 111 15.95 8.34 -4.07
N ALA A 112 14.99 7.44 -3.85
CA ALA A 112 14.42 7.13 -2.54
C ALA A 112 13.76 5.74 -2.55
N ALA A 113 13.70 5.09 -1.39
CA ALA A 113 12.97 3.84 -1.22
C ALA A 113 12.35 3.69 0.17
N ALA A 114 11.16 3.11 0.23
CA ALA A 114 10.48 2.72 1.46
C ALA A 114 9.36 1.70 1.18
N PRO A 115 9.03 0.80 2.12
CA PRO A 115 7.77 0.07 2.08
C PRO A 115 6.57 1.04 2.04
N PRO A 116 5.51 0.71 1.28
CA PRO A 116 4.37 1.60 1.08
C PRO A 116 3.60 1.87 2.38
N ALA A 117 2.90 3.00 2.44
CA ALA A 117 2.11 3.39 3.60
C ALA A 117 1.02 2.37 3.92
N LEU A 118 0.28 1.92 2.89
CA LEU A 118 -0.72 0.86 2.97
C LEU A 118 -0.56 -0.10 1.79
N SER A 119 -0.94 -1.36 1.99
CA SER A 119 -0.96 -2.35 0.93
C SER A 119 -1.93 -3.47 1.23
N VAL A 120 -2.41 -4.13 0.18
CA VAL A 120 -3.20 -5.36 0.28
C VAL A 120 -2.78 -6.31 -0.82
N ILE A 121 -2.69 -7.60 -0.47
CA ILE A 121 -2.57 -8.69 -1.43
C ILE A 121 -3.97 -9.20 -1.73
N PHE A 122 -4.29 -9.35 -3.00
CA PHE A 122 -5.59 -9.83 -3.46
C PHE A 122 -5.78 -11.29 -3.09
N GLU A 123 -7.03 -11.66 -2.88
CA GLU A 123 -7.42 -12.97 -2.35
C GLU A 123 -6.82 -14.17 -3.11
N PRO A 124 -6.75 -14.18 -4.47
CA PRO A 124 -6.13 -15.28 -5.21
C PRO A 124 -4.63 -15.48 -4.90
N ALA A 125 -3.95 -14.42 -4.45
CA ALA A 125 -2.53 -14.42 -4.13
C ALA A 125 -2.23 -14.43 -2.62
N ALA A 126 -3.25 -14.25 -1.76
CA ALA A 126 -3.09 -14.02 -0.33
C ALA A 126 -2.37 -15.15 0.42
N GLN A 127 -2.41 -16.36 -0.13
CA GLN A 127 -1.78 -17.55 0.46
C GLN A 127 -0.37 -17.85 -0.08
N ILE A 128 0.03 -17.15 -1.14
CA ILE A 128 1.24 -17.43 -1.91
C ILE A 128 2.15 -16.20 -2.07
N VAL A 129 1.75 -15.05 -1.53
CA VAL A 129 2.53 -13.81 -1.48
C VAL A 129 2.49 -13.25 -0.07
N CYS A 130 3.67 -12.88 0.46
CA CYS A 130 3.78 -12.25 1.76
C CYS A 130 3.04 -10.91 1.77
N SER A 131 2.14 -10.70 2.73
CA SER A 131 1.29 -9.50 2.81
C SER A 131 2.04 -8.20 3.14
N PHE A 132 3.34 -8.28 3.44
CA PHE A 132 4.13 -7.12 3.87
C PHE A 132 5.36 -6.86 2.99
N CYS A 133 6.16 -7.88 2.66
CA CYS A 133 7.31 -7.72 1.76
C CYS A 133 7.01 -8.15 0.32
N PHE A 134 5.83 -8.71 0.07
CA PHE A 134 5.39 -9.19 -1.25
C PHE A 134 6.29 -10.28 -1.87
N ASP A 135 7.18 -10.91 -1.09
CA ASP A 135 7.91 -12.10 -1.53
C ASP A 135 6.94 -13.25 -1.82
N GLN A 136 7.28 -14.07 -2.81
CA GLN A 136 6.54 -15.29 -3.08
C GLN A 136 6.76 -16.31 -1.95
N LEU A 137 5.67 -16.91 -1.49
CA LEU A 137 5.67 -17.92 -0.44
C LEU A 137 5.62 -19.32 -1.06
N PRO A 138 6.20 -20.33 -0.39
CA PRO A 138 6.10 -21.71 -0.83
C PRO A 138 4.65 -22.19 -0.84
N LEU A 139 4.28 -22.89 -1.92
CA LEU A 139 2.93 -23.44 -2.15
C LEU A 139 2.56 -24.58 -1.20
N LYS A 140 3.55 -25.38 -0.80
CA LYS A 140 3.38 -26.45 0.17
C LYS A 140 3.73 -25.92 1.56
N ASP A 141 3.09 -26.48 2.59
CA ASP A 141 3.50 -26.26 3.97
C ASP A 141 4.88 -26.89 4.21
N MET A 142 5.90 -26.12 3.87
CA MET A 142 7.30 -26.47 4.10
C MET A 142 7.69 -26.01 5.49
N THR A 143 8.22 -26.95 6.28
CA THR A 143 8.83 -26.69 7.58
C THR A 143 10.29 -27.07 7.55
N SER A 144 11.11 -26.38 8.34
CA SER A 144 12.48 -26.76 8.64
C SER A 144 12.61 -27.03 10.13
N GLU A 145 13.29 -28.09 10.53
CA GLU A 145 13.56 -28.38 11.94
C GLU A 145 14.78 -27.62 12.43
N HIS A 146 14.68 -27.03 13.62
CA HIS A 146 15.74 -26.30 14.29
C HIS A 146 15.83 -26.78 15.73
N VAL A 147 17.04 -27.03 16.22
CA VAL A 147 17.29 -27.25 17.65
C VAL A 147 17.65 -25.91 18.26
N VAL A 148 16.89 -25.49 19.26
CA VAL A 148 17.04 -24.19 19.92
C VAL A 148 17.17 -24.35 21.43
N SER A 149 17.93 -23.45 22.08
CA SER A 149 18.06 -23.42 23.55
C SER A 149 17.13 -22.36 24.13
N LEU A 150 16.05 -22.77 24.80
CA LEU A 150 15.14 -21.88 25.50
C LEU A 150 15.69 -21.52 26.87
N LYS A 151 15.82 -20.22 27.14
CA LYS A 151 16.31 -19.66 28.40
C LYS A 151 15.16 -19.32 29.33
N THR A 152 15.38 -19.52 30.62
CA THR A 152 14.40 -19.22 31.65
C THR A 152 14.73 -17.88 32.32
N SER A 153 13.71 -17.14 32.71
CA SER A 153 13.82 -15.98 33.59
C SER A 153 12.70 -16.09 34.61
N GLU A 154 13.05 -16.13 35.91
CA GLU A 154 12.08 -16.26 37.01
C GLU A 154 11.14 -17.48 36.86
N GLY A 155 11.67 -18.60 36.36
CA GLY A 155 10.87 -19.83 36.16
C GLY A 155 9.92 -19.79 34.96
N SER A 156 10.04 -18.79 34.07
CA SER A 156 9.26 -18.68 32.84
C SER A 156 10.15 -18.59 31.61
N PHE A 157 9.72 -19.21 30.50
CA PHE A 157 10.38 -19.06 29.19
C PHE A 157 9.87 -17.82 28.43
N GLY A 158 8.76 -17.20 28.87
CA GLY A 158 8.15 -16.08 28.14
C GLY A 158 7.63 -16.46 26.74
N VAL A 159 7.27 -17.73 26.53
CA VAL A 159 6.68 -18.27 25.30
C VAL A 159 5.28 -18.77 25.61
N VAL A 160 4.30 -18.40 24.78
CA VAL A 160 2.92 -18.87 24.88
C VAL A 160 2.67 -19.88 23.78
N LEU A 161 2.19 -21.05 24.17
CA LEU A 161 1.85 -22.16 23.29
C LEU A 161 0.34 -22.35 23.25
N ASP A 162 -0.18 -22.71 22.07
CA ASP A 162 -1.56 -23.13 21.86
C ASP A 162 -1.62 -24.35 20.93
N ASP A 163 -2.78 -24.97 20.85
CA ASP A 163 -3.01 -26.11 19.96
C ASP A 163 -3.35 -25.66 18.54
N MET A 164 -2.69 -26.26 17.58
CA MET A 164 -3.09 -26.21 16.18
C MET A 164 -3.21 -27.64 15.68
N ILE A 165 -4.26 -27.95 14.93
CA ILE A 165 -4.40 -29.23 14.23
C ILE A 165 -4.05 -28.98 12.76
N PRO A 166 -2.85 -29.35 12.28
CA PRO A 166 -2.51 -29.27 10.87
C PRO A 166 -3.52 -30.04 10.02
N LYS A 167 -3.77 -29.59 8.78
CA LYS A 167 -4.63 -30.35 7.85
C LYS A 167 -4.07 -31.76 7.66
N GLY A 168 -4.90 -32.76 7.95
CA GLY A 168 -4.54 -34.18 7.84
C GLY A 168 -3.78 -34.76 9.05
N ALA A 169 -3.59 -34.00 10.13
CA ALA A 169 -3.03 -34.52 11.38
C ALA A 169 -4.12 -35.08 12.30
N GLU A 170 -3.83 -36.20 12.95
CA GLU A 170 -4.73 -36.83 13.94
C GLU A 170 -4.60 -36.21 15.34
N GLN A 171 -3.49 -35.54 15.63
CA GLN A 171 -3.20 -34.93 16.93
C GLN A 171 -2.84 -33.44 16.79
N PRO A 172 -3.18 -32.63 17.80
CA PRO A 172 -2.74 -31.24 17.85
C PRO A 172 -1.22 -31.17 18.04
N VAL A 173 -0.63 -30.11 17.49
CA VAL A 173 0.76 -29.73 17.74
C VAL A 173 0.80 -28.45 18.56
N ALA A 174 1.79 -28.34 19.45
CA ALA A 174 2.04 -27.14 20.23
C ALA A 174 2.67 -26.04 19.36
N VAL A 175 1.98 -24.92 19.18
CA VAL A 175 2.45 -23.79 18.34
C VAL A 175 2.71 -22.56 19.19
N VAL A 176 3.82 -21.88 18.92
CA VAL A 176 4.10 -20.57 19.51
C VAL A 176 3.11 -19.54 18.96
N THR A 177 2.20 -19.05 19.79
CA THR A 177 1.23 -18.00 19.41
C THR A 177 1.68 -16.62 19.83
N ARG A 178 2.51 -16.52 20.88
CA ARG A 178 3.02 -15.25 21.39
C ARG A 178 4.36 -15.43 22.11
N ILE A 179 5.22 -14.43 22.01
CA ILE A 179 6.47 -14.32 22.77
C ILE A 179 6.40 -13.02 23.55
N THR A 180 6.63 -13.06 24.86
CA THR A 180 6.56 -11.86 25.71
C THR A 180 7.63 -10.86 25.29
N THR A 181 7.37 -9.57 25.55
CA THR A 181 8.27 -8.48 25.16
C THR A 181 9.63 -8.56 25.83
N THR A 182 9.67 -9.06 27.07
CA THR A 182 10.85 -9.20 27.91
C THR A 182 11.53 -10.57 27.80
N SER A 183 11.02 -11.49 26.98
CA SER A 183 11.59 -12.84 26.88
C SER A 183 12.99 -12.81 26.24
N ALA A 184 13.95 -13.47 26.89
CA ALA A 184 15.28 -13.74 26.34
C ALA A 184 15.24 -14.69 25.10
N ASN A 185 14.08 -15.29 24.82
CA ASN A 185 13.88 -16.21 23.70
C ASN A 185 13.39 -15.53 22.42
N ARG A 186 13.28 -14.19 22.41
CA ARG A 186 13.06 -13.41 21.19
C ARG A 186 14.20 -13.62 20.21
N GLY A 187 13.88 -14.04 18.98
CA GLY A 187 14.86 -14.37 17.95
C GLY A 187 15.36 -15.82 17.99
N ILE A 188 15.20 -16.51 19.12
CA ILE A 188 15.48 -17.94 19.26
C ILE A 188 14.30 -18.75 18.71
N VAL A 189 13.10 -18.52 19.27
CA VAL A 189 11.83 -19.02 18.74
C VAL A 189 11.05 -17.90 18.07
N ARG A 190 10.13 -18.30 17.20
CA ARG A 190 9.27 -17.41 16.42
C ARG A 190 7.82 -17.81 16.57
N VAL A 191 6.91 -16.84 16.43
CA VAL A 191 5.49 -17.15 16.32
C VAL A 191 5.29 -18.10 15.14
N GLY A 192 4.49 -19.13 15.33
CA GLY A 192 4.25 -20.20 14.36
C GLY A 192 5.22 -21.38 14.41
N ASP A 193 6.33 -21.28 15.17
CA ASP A 193 7.18 -22.44 15.46
C ASP A 193 6.34 -23.53 16.13
N ARG A 194 6.48 -24.76 15.65
CA ARG A 194 5.79 -25.93 16.18
C ARG A 194 6.77 -26.70 17.04
N PHE A 195 6.48 -26.91 18.31
CA PHE A 195 7.38 -27.65 19.20
C PHE A 195 7.26 -29.14 18.87
N VAL A 196 8.38 -29.76 18.53
CA VAL A 196 8.48 -31.17 18.10
C VAL A 196 9.02 -32.04 19.23
N ALA A 197 10.04 -31.57 19.95
CA ALA A 197 10.65 -32.31 21.05
C ALA A 197 11.22 -31.37 22.12
N VAL A 198 11.31 -31.84 23.36
CA VAL A 198 12.02 -31.18 24.47
C VAL A 198 13.10 -32.13 24.99
N ARG A 199 14.37 -31.71 24.98
CA ARG A 199 15.52 -32.56 25.34
C ARG A 199 15.50 -33.93 24.64
N GLY A 200 15.23 -33.92 23.33
CA GLY A 200 15.09 -35.12 22.51
C GLY A 200 13.84 -35.97 22.77
N THR A 201 13.02 -35.66 23.77
CA THR A 201 11.75 -36.35 24.02
C THR A 201 10.68 -35.79 23.09
N PRO A 202 10.09 -36.60 22.18
CA PRO A 202 9.05 -36.14 21.28
C PRO A 202 7.82 -35.67 22.04
N ILE A 203 7.21 -34.59 21.56
CA ILE A 203 5.97 -34.07 22.10
C ILE A 203 4.81 -34.84 21.44
N GLY A 204 4.29 -35.83 22.15
CA GLY A 204 3.06 -36.54 21.78
C GLY A 204 1.85 -35.79 22.31
N GLY A 205 1.36 -34.80 21.57
CA GLY A 205 0.18 -34.01 21.91
C GLY A 205 0.38 -32.50 21.82
N GLY A 206 -0.66 -31.74 22.10
CA GLY A 206 -0.67 -30.29 21.98
C GLY A 206 0.21 -29.55 23.00
N HIS A 207 -0.05 -28.26 23.20
CA HIS A 207 0.65 -27.38 24.12
C HIS A 207 0.76 -27.94 25.55
N VAL A 208 -0.25 -28.69 26.04
CA VAL A 208 -0.20 -29.31 27.37
C VAL A 208 0.96 -30.30 27.50
N ALA A 209 1.22 -31.11 26.47
CA ALA A 209 2.33 -32.06 26.46
C ALA A 209 3.67 -31.32 26.44
N ALA A 210 3.79 -30.29 25.58
CA ALA A 210 4.98 -29.44 25.52
C ALA A 210 5.27 -28.74 26.85
N VAL A 211 4.26 -28.13 27.48
CA VAL A 211 4.38 -27.43 28.77
C VAL A 211 4.76 -28.40 29.89
N THR A 212 4.21 -29.62 29.90
CA THR A 212 4.57 -30.65 30.89
C THR A 212 6.05 -30.99 30.82
N LEU A 213 6.61 -31.22 29.63
CA LEU A 213 8.04 -31.51 29.46
C LEU A 213 8.93 -30.32 29.84
N LEU A 214 8.52 -29.09 29.48
CA LEU A 214 9.25 -27.87 29.88
C LEU A 214 9.26 -27.67 31.39
N LYS A 215 8.12 -27.92 32.07
CA LYS A 215 8.03 -27.85 33.54
C LYS A 215 8.89 -28.89 34.22
N ALA A 216 8.87 -30.13 33.75
CA ALA A 216 9.74 -31.18 34.28
C ALA A 216 11.23 -30.82 34.15
N ALA A 217 11.63 -30.15 33.05
CA ALA A 217 12.98 -29.65 32.90
C ALA A 217 13.32 -28.54 33.91
N LEU A 218 12.40 -27.60 34.17
CA LEU A 218 12.56 -26.56 35.20
C LEU A 218 12.68 -27.16 36.60
N GLU A 219 11.82 -28.12 36.94
CA GLU A 219 11.84 -28.83 38.23
C GLU A 219 13.16 -29.60 38.43
N ALA A 220 13.77 -30.08 37.35
CA ALA A 220 15.11 -30.66 37.35
C ALA A 220 16.26 -29.64 37.41
N GLY A 221 15.97 -28.34 37.63
CA GLY A 221 16.96 -27.28 37.82
C GLY A 221 17.53 -26.68 36.52
N ALA A 222 16.86 -26.84 35.39
CA ALA A 222 17.34 -26.30 34.12
C ALA A 222 17.22 -24.77 34.04
N SER A 223 18.35 -24.09 33.79
CA SER A 223 18.36 -22.67 33.38
C SER A 223 18.16 -22.48 31.88
N GLU A 224 18.49 -23.51 31.10
CA GLU A 224 18.26 -23.58 29.66
C GLU A 224 17.73 -24.97 29.27
N VAL A 225 16.81 -25.01 28.29
CA VAL A 225 16.17 -26.24 27.82
C VAL A 225 16.23 -26.31 26.30
N GLU A 226 16.86 -27.37 25.80
CA GLU A 226 16.88 -27.69 24.38
C GLU A 226 15.49 -28.09 23.89
N VAL A 227 15.03 -27.47 22.80
CA VAL A 227 13.76 -27.74 22.15
C VAL A 227 13.99 -27.88 20.65
N THR A 228 13.45 -28.93 20.05
CA THR A 228 13.38 -29.04 18.59
C THR A 228 12.08 -28.39 18.14
N VAL A 229 12.19 -27.42 17.22
CA VAL A 229 11.04 -26.72 16.63
C VAL A 229 10.99 -26.94 15.11
N ALA A 230 9.80 -27.24 14.59
CA ALA A 230 9.51 -27.20 13.16
C ALA A 230 9.00 -25.81 12.80
N ARG A 231 9.80 -25.05 12.06
CA ARG A 231 9.54 -23.68 11.64
C ARG A 231 8.91 -23.64 10.25
N PRO A 232 7.68 -23.13 10.10
CA PRO A 232 7.06 -22.94 8.78
C PRO A 232 7.77 -21.84 7.99
N ALA A 233 8.00 -22.09 6.69
CA ALA A 233 8.53 -21.08 5.78
C ALA A 233 7.55 -19.92 5.53
N ALA A 234 6.26 -20.14 5.78
CA ALA A 234 5.21 -19.14 5.72
C ALA A 234 4.17 -19.37 6.82
N LEU A 235 3.70 -18.29 7.44
CA LEU A 235 2.58 -18.30 8.37
C LEU A 235 1.32 -17.80 7.68
N ARG A 236 0.26 -18.59 7.74
CA ARG A 236 -1.04 -18.28 7.14
C ARG A 236 -2.03 -17.99 8.26
N CYS A 237 -2.73 -16.87 8.15
CA CYS A 237 -3.76 -16.52 9.12
C CYS A 237 -5.03 -17.32 8.81
N HIS A 238 -5.31 -18.34 9.62
CA HIS A 238 -6.57 -19.11 9.55
C HIS A 238 -7.79 -18.33 10.04
N GLY A 239 -7.57 -17.18 10.69
CA GLY A 239 -8.64 -16.35 11.18
C GLY A 239 -9.37 -15.58 10.08
N CYS A 240 -8.62 -14.98 9.15
CA CYS A 240 -9.20 -14.23 8.04
C CYS A 240 -9.03 -14.93 6.69
N ASP A 241 -8.09 -15.87 6.57
CA ASP A 241 -7.65 -16.48 5.30
C ASP A 241 -7.20 -15.46 4.23
N ARG A 242 -6.94 -14.21 4.62
CA ARG A 242 -6.56 -13.10 3.72
C ARG A 242 -5.10 -12.65 3.87
N VAL A 243 -4.34 -13.26 4.78
CA VAL A 243 -2.95 -12.88 5.07
C VAL A 243 -2.07 -14.10 5.21
N ALA A 244 -0.95 -14.05 4.49
CA ALA A 244 0.19 -14.91 4.73
C ALA A 244 1.46 -14.07 4.87
N VAL A 245 2.41 -14.54 5.69
CA VAL A 245 3.61 -13.80 6.08
C VAL A 245 4.82 -14.73 5.96
N CYS A 246 5.89 -14.27 5.32
CA CYS A 246 7.13 -15.05 5.23
C CYS A 246 7.83 -15.14 6.59
N GLU A 247 8.73 -16.11 6.74
CA GLU A 247 9.50 -16.34 7.97
C GLU A 247 10.19 -15.08 8.51
N ARG A 248 10.80 -14.27 7.62
CA ARG A 248 11.44 -12.98 7.98
C ARG A 248 10.45 -12.00 8.57
N CYS A 249 9.37 -11.73 7.85
CA CYS A 249 8.34 -10.78 8.28
C CYS A 249 7.64 -11.22 9.58
N ALA A 250 7.47 -12.53 9.78
CA ALA A 250 6.94 -13.07 11.03
C ALA A 250 7.91 -12.83 12.20
N GLY A 251 9.21 -13.05 11.99
CA GLY A 251 10.26 -12.77 12.97
C GLY A 251 10.34 -11.29 13.37
N GLU A 252 10.02 -10.38 12.46
CA GLU A 252 9.95 -8.93 12.70
C GLU A 252 8.67 -8.45 13.40
N GLY A 253 7.75 -9.36 13.76
CA GLY A 253 6.54 -9.00 14.49
C GLY A 253 5.34 -8.64 13.60
N ARG A 254 5.43 -8.79 12.27
CA ARG A 254 4.38 -8.33 11.35
C ARG A 254 3.07 -9.12 11.49
N MET A 255 3.13 -10.37 11.93
CA MET A 255 1.92 -11.16 12.22
C MET A 255 1.19 -10.66 13.48
N GLN A 256 1.92 -10.21 14.49
CA GLN A 256 1.36 -9.64 15.71
C GLN A 256 0.64 -8.32 15.41
N TRP A 257 1.20 -7.51 14.52
CA TRP A 257 0.50 -6.33 13.99
C TRP A 257 -0.76 -6.74 13.22
N HIS A 258 -0.67 -7.76 12.35
CA HIS A 258 -1.83 -8.26 11.61
C HIS A 258 -2.95 -8.75 12.55
N ASN A 259 -2.65 -9.33 13.71
CA ASN A 259 -3.69 -9.77 14.65
C ASN A 259 -4.65 -8.64 15.03
N ALA A 260 -4.18 -7.38 15.11
CA ALA A 260 -5.05 -6.23 15.35
C ALA A 260 -5.99 -5.95 14.16
N GLU A 261 -5.50 -6.06 12.92
CA GLU A 261 -6.34 -5.99 11.71
C GLU A 261 -7.33 -7.16 11.65
N CYS A 262 -6.86 -8.38 11.91
CA CYS A 262 -7.65 -9.60 11.84
C CYS A 262 -8.80 -9.58 12.84
N ALA A 263 -8.54 -9.15 14.08
CA ALA A 263 -9.56 -9.07 15.13
C ALA A 263 -10.75 -8.18 14.74
N VAL A 264 -10.48 -7.05 14.06
CA VAL A 264 -11.54 -6.17 13.56
C VAL A 264 -12.21 -6.76 12.31
N PHE A 265 -11.42 -7.33 11.39
CA PHE A 265 -11.94 -7.95 10.18
C PHE A 265 -12.90 -9.11 10.46
N GLN A 266 -12.60 -9.95 11.46
CA GLN A 266 -13.46 -11.09 11.85
C GLN A 266 -14.80 -10.67 12.46
N GLN A 267 -14.89 -9.45 13.00
CA GLN A 267 -16.14 -8.92 13.57
C GLN A 267 -17.06 -8.34 12.49
N LEU A 268 -16.61 -8.27 11.24
CA LEU A 268 -17.40 -7.72 10.15
C LEU A 268 -18.53 -8.67 9.72
N PRO A 269 -19.67 -8.13 9.25
CA PRO A 269 -20.74 -8.96 8.72
C PRO A 269 -20.28 -9.85 7.56
N GLU A 270 -20.73 -11.11 7.51
CA GLU A 270 -20.38 -12.03 6.42
C GLU A 270 -20.70 -11.45 5.03
N ALA A 271 -21.81 -10.71 4.91
CA ALA A 271 -22.23 -10.06 3.67
C ALA A 271 -21.19 -9.08 3.10
N ALA A 272 -20.26 -8.60 3.93
CA ALA A 272 -19.20 -7.69 3.52
C ALA A 272 -17.86 -8.39 3.23
N THR A 273 -17.71 -9.67 3.57
CA THR A 273 -16.42 -10.38 3.49
C THR A 273 -16.47 -11.63 2.60
N LYS A 274 -17.59 -12.35 2.58
CA LYS A 274 -17.72 -13.65 1.89
C LYS A 274 -18.06 -13.46 0.41
N GLY A 275 -17.19 -13.97 -0.48
CA GLY A 275 -17.39 -13.90 -1.93
C GLY A 275 -17.35 -12.47 -2.51
N ARG A 276 -16.75 -11.53 -1.78
CA ARG A 276 -16.61 -10.13 -2.18
C ARG A 276 -15.13 -9.74 -2.20
N ASP A 277 -14.79 -8.78 -3.07
CA ASP A 277 -13.47 -8.14 -2.98
C ASP A 277 -13.40 -7.30 -1.70
N THR A 278 -12.50 -7.70 -0.81
CA THR A 278 -12.26 -7.01 0.47
C THR A 278 -11.14 -5.99 0.42
N SER A 279 -10.52 -5.74 -0.74
CA SER A 279 -9.31 -4.92 -0.88
C SER A 279 -9.46 -3.49 -0.35
N THR A 280 -10.48 -2.75 -0.78
CA THR A 280 -10.75 -1.38 -0.30
C THR A 280 -11.07 -1.36 1.20
N LEU A 281 -11.92 -2.29 1.65
CA LEU A 281 -12.27 -2.45 3.06
C LEU A 281 -11.03 -2.70 3.92
N ARG A 282 -10.13 -3.58 3.47
CA ARG A 282 -8.87 -3.89 4.15
C ARG A 282 -7.89 -2.73 4.15
N MET A 283 -7.79 -1.95 3.06
CA MET A 283 -6.98 -0.72 3.06
C MET A 283 -7.46 0.27 4.14
N LEU A 284 -8.78 0.44 4.27
CA LEU A 284 -9.39 1.30 5.30
C LEU A 284 -9.18 0.75 6.72
N LEU A 285 -9.29 -0.56 6.93
CA LEU A 285 -8.97 -1.20 8.21
C LEU A 285 -7.50 -1.04 8.57
N ARG A 286 -6.59 -1.28 7.62
CA ARG A 286 -5.15 -1.11 7.83
C ARG A 286 -4.82 0.33 8.18
N HIS A 287 -5.44 1.32 7.54
CA HIS A 287 -5.31 2.72 7.95
C HIS A 287 -5.75 2.94 9.41
N LYS A 288 -6.92 2.42 9.79
CA LYS A 288 -7.45 2.57 11.15
C LYS A 288 -6.54 1.91 12.20
N VAL A 289 -6.07 0.69 11.93
CA VAL A 289 -5.17 -0.06 12.81
C VAL A 289 -3.84 0.66 12.94
N THR A 290 -3.28 1.10 11.83
CA THR A 290 -2.00 1.82 11.78
C THR A 290 -2.03 3.11 12.60
N THR A 291 -3.13 3.86 12.50
CA THR A 291 -3.29 5.15 13.19
C THR A 291 -3.77 5.00 14.64
N HIS A 292 -4.02 3.79 15.11
CA HIS A 292 -4.41 3.54 16.49
C HIS A 292 -3.21 3.70 17.43
N PRO A 293 -3.28 4.54 18.49
CA PRO A 293 -2.13 4.83 19.37
C PRO A 293 -1.51 3.59 20.04
N SER A 294 -2.31 2.54 20.27
CA SER A 294 -1.83 1.30 20.90
C SER A 294 -1.24 0.27 19.92
N VAL A 295 -1.32 0.51 18.60
CA VAL A 295 -0.83 -0.43 17.58
C VAL A 295 0.28 0.20 16.75
N GLY A 296 0.02 1.36 16.15
CA GLY A 296 1.01 2.11 15.37
C GLY A 296 1.45 1.43 14.07
N GLU A 297 2.60 1.88 13.57
CA GLU A 297 3.21 1.41 12.34
C GLU A 297 3.81 0.00 12.49
N TRP A 298 3.60 -0.89 11.50
CA TRP A 298 4.17 -2.24 11.54
C TRP A 298 5.69 -2.27 11.28
N CYS A 299 6.28 -1.18 10.80
CA CYS A 299 7.72 -1.04 10.56
C CYS A 299 8.14 0.42 10.59
N ALA A 300 9.28 0.72 11.23
CA ALA A 300 9.82 2.09 11.29
C ALA A 300 10.34 2.62 9.95
N THR A 301 10.67 1.73 9.01
CA THR A 301 11.20 2.11 7.69
C THR A 301 10.11 2.24 6.62
N LYS A 302 8.83 1.99 6.94
CA LYS A 302 7.77 2.24 5.96
C LYS A 302 7.42 3.72 5.86
N GLU A 303 6.65 4.07 4.85
CA GLU A 303 6.03 5.39 4.75
C GLU A 303 4.99 5.57 5.88
N PRO A 304 5.08 6.66 6.66
CA PRO A 304 4.09 6.97 7.69
C PRO A 304 2.68 7.13 7.09
N ALA A 305 1.66 6.54 7.72
CA ALA A 305 0.28 6.64 7.25
C ALA A 305 -0.26 8.08 7.28
N GLU A 306 0.28 8.93 8.16
CA GLU A 306 -0.05 10.36 8.21
C GLU A 306 0.29 11.11 6.91
N LEU A 307 1.33 10.68 6.18
CA LEU A 307 1.72 11.30 4.91
C LEU A 307 0.69 11.04 3.81
N LEU A 308 -0.22 10.06 3.97
CA LEU A 308 -1.30 9.85 3.02
C LEU A 308 -2.15 11.11 2.85
N GLY A 309 -2.33 11.93 3.90
CA GLY A 309 -3.06 13.21 3.80
C GLY A 309 -2.48 14.18 2.77
N SER A 310 -1.22 13.99 2.34
CA SER A 310 -0.55 14.81 1.34
C SER A 310 -0.79 14.36 -0.11
N LEU A 311 -1.38 13.18 -0.32
CA LEU A 311 -1.69 12.62 -1.64
C LEU A 311 -2.91 13.30 -2.24
N GLN A 312 -2.87 13.52 -3.55
CA GLN A 312 -4.01 13.98 -4.32
C GLN A 312 -5.13 12.93 -4.27
N ALA A 313 -6.34 13.35 -3.92
CA ALA A 313 -7.53 12.52 -3.94
C ALA A 313 -8.47 13.06 -5.01
N ASN A 314 -8.45 12.49 -6.21
CA ASN A 314 -9.39 12.89 -7.25
C ASN A 314 -10.83 12.58 -6.81
N PRO A 315 -11.80 13.45 -7.17
CA PRO A 315 -13.20 13.19 -6.87
C PRO A 315 -13.61 11.81 -7.37
N CYS A 316 -14.17 11.01 -6.48
CA CYS A 316 -14.69 9.70 -6.80
C CYS A 316 -16.18 9.64 -6.45
N ASP A 317 -16.97 9.05 -7.35
CA ASP A 317 -18.38 8.80 -7.08
C ASP A 317 -18.48 7.54 -6.23
N VAL A 318 -18.82 7.72 -4.96
CA VAL A 318 -19.08 6.65 -3.99
C VAL A 318 -20.50 6.86 -3.49
N PRO A 319 -21.42 5.91 -3.71
CA PRO A 319 -22.79 6.00 -3.21
C PRO A 319 -22.82 6.32 -1.72
N PRO A 320 -23.63 7.29 -1.25
CA PRO A 320 -23.64 7.70 0.15
C PRO A 320 -23.86 6.55 1.14
N ALA A 321 -24.73 5.60 0.81
CA ALA A 321 -24.98 4.41 1.63
C ALA A 321 -23.74 3.49 1.73
N GLN A 322 -22.99 3.33 0.64
CA GLN A 322 -21.74 2.56 0.64
C GLN A 322 -20.67 3.26 1.47
N LEU A 323 -20.54 4.57 1.34
CA LEU A 323 -19.58 5.36 2.12
C LEU A 323 -19.87 5.28 3.62
N ASP A 324 -21.14 5.41 4.00
CA ASP A 324 -21.60 5.28 5.39
C ASP A 324 -21.33 3.88 5.96
N ALA A 325 -21.63 2.82 5.20
CA ALA A 325 -21.34 1.45 5.60
C ALA A 325 -19.84 1.22 5.82
N LEU A 326 -18.98 1.64 4.89
CA LEU A 326 -17.53 1.50 4.99
C LEU A 326 -16.96 2.29 6.19
N SER A 327 -17.45 3.52 6.41
CA SER A 327 -17.06 4.35 7.55
C SER A 327 -17.40 3.66 8.88
N LYS A 328 -18.63 3.15 9.01
CA LYS A 328 -19.08 2.44 10.22
C LYS A 328 -18.29 1.16 10.46
N MET A 329 -18.13 0.32 9.44
CA MET A 329 -17.42 -0.95 9.55
C MET A 329 -15.94 -0.79 9.92
N THR A 330 -15.30 0.26 9.42
CA THR A 330 -13.85 0.44 9.58
C THR A 330 -13.50 1.39 10.74
N GLY A 331 -14.49 2.08 11.31
CA GLY A 331 -14.28 3.08 12.35
C GLY A 331 -13.53 4.34 11.88
N ASN A 332 -13.39 4.54 10.57
CA ASN A 332 -12.87 5.77 9.98
C ASN A 332 -14.02 6.81 9.86
N SER A 333 -13.71 8.10 9.94
CA SER A 333 -14.71 9.14 9.64
C SER A 333 -15.16 9.06 8.17
N LEU A 334 -16.34 9.59 7.85
CA LEU A 334 -16.82 9.69 6.46
C LEU A 334 -15.81 10.41 5.56
N ALA A 335 -15.24 11.52 6.06
CA ALA A 335 -14.26 12.32 5.33
C ALA A 335 -12.96 11.53 5.08
N THR A 336 -12.43 10.87 6.11
CA THR A 336 -11.24 10.00 6.00
C THR A 336 -11.49 8.85 5.04
N THR A 337 -12.66 8.21 5.12
CA THR A 337 -13.05 7.09 4.27
C THR A 337 -13.09 7.51 2.81
N LEU A 338 -13.78 8.61 2.50
CA LEU A 338 -13.86 9.14 1.13
C LEU A 338 -12.48 9.55 0.61
N ASN A 339 -11.66 10.19 1.45
CA ASN A 339 -10.33 10.65 1.08
C ASN A 339 -9.43 9.46 0.72
N ILE A 340 -9.37 8.42 1.56
CA ILE A 340 -8.58 7.21 1.28
C ILE A 340 -9.05 6.52 0.01
N ILE A 341 -10.37 6.39 -0.23
CA ILE A 341 -10.89 5.82 -1.47
C ILE A 341 -10.43 6.64 -2.68
N GLY A 342 -10.53 7.97 -2.62
CA GLY A 342 -10.03 8.86 -3.67
C GLY A 342 -8.53 8.72 -3.90
N GLN A 343 -7.74 8.59 -2.83
CA GLN A 343 -6.30 8.38 -2.89
C GLN A 343 -5.93 7.03 -3.49
N ILE A 344 -6.66 5.96 -3.16
CA ILE A 344 -6.49 4.65 -3.78
C ILE A 344 -6.74 4.75 -5.28
N ARG A 345 -7.88 5.31 -5.70
CA ARG A 345 -8.23 5.41 -7.12
C ARG A 345 -7.26 6.30 -7.92
N THR A 346 -6.64 7.27 -7.27
CA THR A 346 -5.73 8.23 -7.92
C THR A 346 -4.28 7.76 -7.92
N ASN A 347 -3.82 7.09 -6.87
CA ASN A 347 -2.38 6.88 -6.61
C ASN A 347 -2.01 5.41 -6.36
N ALA A 348 -2.96 4.48 -6.19
CA ALA A 348 -2.60 3.11 -5.87
C ALA A 348 -1.82 2.46 -7.02
N CYS A 349 -0.70 1.86 -6.68
CA CYS A 349 0.15 1.15 -7.60
C CYS A 349 -0.13 -0.35 -7.55
N GLN A 350 0.12 -1.00 -8.69
CA GLN A 350 -0.06 -2.44 -8.81
C GLN A 350 1.15 -3.17 -8.22
N ILE A 351 0.89 -4.20 -7.41
CA ILE A 351 1.91 -5.16 -7.00
C ILE A 351 1.88 -6.32 -8.00
N ILE A 352 2.96 -6.50 -8.73
CA ILE A 352 3.09 -7.55 -9.76
C ILE A 352 4.10 -8.60 -9.30
N ARG A 353 3.73 -9.88 -9.39
CA ARG A 353 4.60 -11.04 -9.14
C ARG A 353 4.29 -12.12 -10.17
N GLY A 354 5.33 -12.72 -10.76
CA GLY A 354 5.16 -13.76 -11.79
C GLY A 354 4.26 -13.33 -12.95
N ASN A 355 4.37 -12.08 -13.40
CA ASN A 355 3.53 -11.44 -14.42
C ASN A 355 2.02 -11.33 -14.09
N ALA A 356 1.62 -11.58 -12.84
CA ALA A 356 0.25 -11.40 -12.38
C ALA A 356 0.15 -10.21 -11.42
N LYS A 357 -0.97 -9.48 -11.51
CA LYS A 357 -1.35 -8.48 -10.49
C LYS A 357 -1.80 -9.22 -9.23
N VAL A 358 -0.98 -9.18 -8.20
CA VAL A 358 -1.21 -9.90 -6.94
C VAL A 358 -1.72 -8.99 -5.82
N GLY A 359 -1.73 -7.68 -6.01
CA GLY A 359 -2.19 -6.74 -5.00
C GLY A 359 -2.09 -5.29 -5.46
N CYS A 360 -2.31 -4.38 -4.51
CA CYS A 360 -2.03 -2.97 -4.68
C CYS A 360 -1.42 -2.34 -3.43
N ALA A 361 -0.71 -1.24 -3.62
CA ALA A 361 -0.11 -0.45 -2.57
C ALA A 361 -0.48 1.03 -2.74
N LEU A 362 -0.64 1.74 -1.63
CA LEU A 362 -0.78 3.18 -1.61
C LEU A 362 0.53 3.75 -1.07
N SER A 363 1.25 4.47 -1.94
CA SER A 363 2.58 4.99 -1.65
C SER A 363 2.68 6.49 -1.90
N VAL A 364 3.23 7.21 -0.92
CA VAL A 364 3.57 8.62 -1.07
C VAL A 364 4.75 8.83 -2.00
N LEU A 365 5.73 7.90 -2.02
CA LEU A 365 6.82 7.96 -3.00
C LEU A 365 6.27 7.91 -4.42
N MET A 366 5.30 7.05 -4.73
CA MET A 366 4.73 7.04 -6.09
C MET A 366 3.82 8.24 -6.34
N GLY A 367 2.98 8.62 -5.38
CA GLY A 367 2.00 9.69 -5.57
C GLY A 367 2.56 11.11 -5.50
N TRP A 368 3.81 11.33 -5.07
CA TRP A 368 4.43 12.65 -5.05
C TRP A 368 5.15 13.05 -6.34
N HIS A 369 5.52 12.08 -7.18
CA HIS A 369 6.25 12.37 -8.41
C HIS A 369 5.28 12.71 -9.52
N ASN A 370 5.50 13.85 -10.18
CA ASN A 370 4.69 14.24 -11.33
C ASN A 370 4.97 13.37 -12.55
N HIS A 371 3.99 13.38 -13.45
CA HIS A 371 4.09 12.70 -14.74
C HIS A 371 4.98 13.45 -15.75
N ASP A 372 5.78 12.69 -16.49
CA ASP A 372 6.31 13.07 -17.80
C ASP A 372 6.25 11.87 -18.79
N CYS A 373 6.03 12.14 -20.08
CA CYS A 373 6.06 11.11 -21.13
C CYS A 373 7.50 10.75 -21.58
N SER A 374 8.50 11.46 -21.06
CA SER A 374 9.94 11.22 -21.19
C SER A 374 10.60 11.30 -19.79
N PRO A 375 10.15 10.45 -18.85
CA PRO A 375 10.51 10.56 -17.45
C PRO A 375 12.02 10.40 -17.23
N ASN A 376 12.51 10.95 -16.12
CA ASN A 376 13.89 10.76 -15.68
C ASN A 376 14.03 9.71 -14.57
N ALA A 377 12.93 9.22 -14.01
CA ALA A 377 12.92 8.13 -13.05
C ALA A 377 11.81 7.10 -13.34
N ALA A 378 11.98 5.91 -12.78
CA ALA A 378 10.97 4.86 -12.73
C ALA A 378 10.63 4.52 -11.29
N SER A 379 9.36 4.18 -11.06
CA SER A 379 8.91 3.61 -9.80
C SER A 379 8.78 2.10 -9.92
N VAL A 380 9.32 1.35 -8.96
CA VAL A 380 9.32 -0.11 -8.94
C VAL A 380 9.00 -0.61 -7.55
N ILE A 381 8.13 -1.62 -7.43
CA ILE A 381 7.96 -2.38 -6.19
C ILE A 381 8.91 -3.57 -6.23
N GLY A 382 10.06 -3.40 -5.57
CA GLY A 382 11.13 -4.38 -5.57
C GLY A 382 10.78 -5.69 -4.86
N PRO A 383 11.64 -6.72 -4.95
CA PRO A 383 11.47 -7.97 -4.23
C PRO A 383 11.39 -7.79 -2.71
N SER A 384 12.07 -6.79 -2.14
CA SER A 384 12.00 -6.45 -0.71
C SER A 384 10.63 -5.93 -0.24
N GLY A 385 9.72 -5.65 -1.17
CA GLY A 385 8.41 -5.04 -0.90
C GLY A 385 8.46 -3.52 -0.78
N GLU A 386 9.63 -2.93 -1.00
CA GLU A 386 9.83 -1.49 -1.01
C GLU A 386 9.43 -0.91 -2.36
N VAL A 387 8.76 0.24 -2.30
CA VAL A 387 8.66 1.15 -3.43
C VAL A 387 10.00 1.85 -3.56
N SER A 388 10.62 1.75 -4.73
CA SER A 388 11.85 2.45 -5.07
C SER A 388 11.62 3.37 -6.26
N ILE A 389 12.16 4.58 -6.18
CA ILE A 389 12.28 5.52 -7.30
C ILE A 389 13.73 5.46 -7.76
N SER A 390 13.98 5.05 -9.01
CA SER A 390 15.32 4.90 -9.57
C SER A 390 15.50 5.74 -10.82
N ALA A 391 16.66 6.37 -10.97
CA ALA A 391 16.97 7.23 -12.10
C ALA A 391 17.13 6.43 -13.41
N LEU A 392 16.42 6.83 -14.46
CA LEU A 392 16.51 6.25 -15.81
C LEU A 392 17.62 6.89 -16.65
N LYS A 393 18.03 8.10 -16.27
CA LYS A 393 19.09 8.92 -16.84
C LYS A 393 19.66 9.81 -15.74
N ASP A 394 20.79 10.45 -15.98
CA ASP A 394 21.36 11.39 -15.02
C ASP A 394 20.36 12.51 -14.73
N ILE A 395 20.21 12.85 -13.44
CA ILE A 395 19.32 13.90 -12.93
C ILE A 395 20.22 14.95 -12.28
N ALA A 396 20.17 16.19 -12.75
CA ALA A 396 20.94 17.26 -12.15
C ALA A 396 20.32 17.69 -10.81
N GLU A 397 21.14 18.27 -9.93
CA GLU A 397 20.64 18.96 -8.74
C GLU A 397 19.61 20.02 -9.15
N GLY A 398 18.48 20.06 -8.45
CA GLY A 398 17.40 21.00 -8.70
C GLY A 398 16.40 20.58 -9.79
N ASP A 399 16.69 19.55 -10.59
CA ASP A 399 15.76 19.01 -11.57
C ASP A 399 14.57 18.32 -10.90
N GLU A 400 13.39 18.41 -11.52
CA GLU A 400 12.21 17.67 -11.09
C GLU A 400 12.40 16.17 -11.41
N VAL A 401 12.20 15.32 -10.40
CA VAL A 401 12.13 13.87 -10.56
C VAL A 401 10.71 13.51 -11.01
N THR A 402 10.60 12.97 -12.22
CA THR A 402 9.32 12.63 -12.85
C THR A 402 9.28 11.15 -13.21
N ILE A 403 8.10 10.56 -13.06
CA ILE A 403 7.80 9.18 -13.44
C ILE A 403 6.76 9.16 -14.56
N SER A 404 6.50 7.99 -15.15
CA SER A 404 5.36 7.84 -16.06
C SER A 404 4.15 7.24 -15.35
N TYR A 405 2.96 7.70 -15.73
CA TYR A 405 1.67 7.19 -15.22
C TYR A 405 0.97 6.30 -16.26
N VAL A 406 1.51 6.26 -17.48
CA VAL A 406 0.96 5.58 -18.65
C VAL A 406 2.08 4.81 -19.34
N ASP A 407 1.73 3.90 -20.23
CA ASP A 407 2.73 3.28 -21.09
C ASP A 407 3.29 4.34 -22.05
N VAL A 408 4.60 4.60 -21.96
CA VAL A 408 5.28 5.56 -22.82
C VAL A 408 5.38 5.10 -24.28
N ARG A 409 5.07 3.83 -24.56
CA ARG A 409 5.02 3.26 -25.92
C ARG A 409 3.74 3.62 -26.67
N ASP A 410 2.69 3.99 -25.95
CA ASP A 410 1.42 4.41 -26.55
C ASP A 410 1.55 5.72 -27.34
N GLU A 411 0.65 5.91 -28.29
CA GLU A 411 0.52 7.14 -29.08
C GLU A 411 0.17 8.36 -28.21
N CYS A 412 0.56 9.56 -28.65
CA CYS A 412 0.33 10.82 -27.92
C CYS A 412 -1.14 11.00 -27.51
N ALA A 413 -2.06 10.75 -28.44
CA ALA A 413 -3.50 10.87 -28.22
C ALA A 413 -3.99 9.90 -27.12
N THR A 414 -3.54 8.64 -27.15
CA THR A 414 -3.87 7.63 -26.14
C THR A 414 -3.35 8.03 -24.77
N ARG A 415 -2.06 8.42 -24.67
CA ARG A 415 -1.47 8.87 -23.39
C ARG A 415 -2.24 10.07 -22.82
N LYS A 416 -2.53 11.09 -23.63
CA LYS A 416 -3.30 12.26 -23.18
C LYS A 416 -4.73 11.91 -22.76
N LYS A 417 -5.40 11.01 -23.48
CA LYS A 417 -6.74 10.54 -23.14
C LYS A 417 -6.74 9.85 -21.77
N THR A 418 -5.82 8.91 -21.55
CA THR A 418 -5.68 8.21 -20.26
C THR A 418 -5.37 9.18 -19.13
N LEU A 419 -4.44 10.11 -19.33
CA LEU A 419 -4.10 11.11 -18.31
C LEU A 419 -5.28 12.02 -17.95
N MET A 420 -6.08 12.43 -18.94
CA MET A 420 -7.28 13.23 -18.68
C MET A 420 -8.37 12.43 -17.97
N GLN A 421 -8.60 11.18 -18.40
CA GLN A 421 -9.68 10.35 -17.86
C GLN A 421 -9.40 9.87 -16.43
N HIS A 422 -8.18 9.41 -16.14
CA HIS A 422 -7.82 8.85 -14.83
C HIS A 422 -7.28 9.90 -13.85
N TYR A 423 -6.46 10.84 -14.34
CA TYR A 423 -5.74 11.80 -13.50
C TYR A 423 -6.28 13.23 -13.59
N GLY A 424 -7.14 13.53 -14.57
CA GLY A 424 -7.82 14.82 -14.68
C GLY A 424 -6.96 15.96 -15.21
N PHE A 425 -5.85 15.68 -15.89
CA PHE A 425 -4.97 16.71 -16.45
C PHE A 425 -4.52 16.43 -17.89
N GLU A 426 -4.14 17.50 -18.60
CA GLU A 426 -3.51 17.38 -19.93
C GLU A 426 -2.00 17.49 -19.80
N CYS A 427 -1.26 16.50 -20.30
CA CYS A 427 0.20 16.53 -20.32
C CYS A 427 0.72 17.54 -21.36
N LYS A 428 1.64 18.40 -20.91
CA LYS A 428 2.34 19.43 -21.71
C LYS A 428 3.86 19.26 -21.70
N CYS A 429 4.34 18.04 -21.47
CA CYS A 429 5.78 17.75 -21.54
C CYS A 429 6.33 18.00 -22.96
N ALA A 430 7.65 18.15 -23.08
CA ALA A 430 8.32 18.43 -24.34
C ALA A 430 7.99 17.41 -25.44
N ARG A 431 7.91 16.12 -25.08
CA ARG A 431 7.53 15.04 -26.01
C ARG A 431 6.12 15.22 -26.57
N CYS A 432 5.13 15.41 -25.69
CA CYS A 432 3.74 15.63 -26.11
C CYS A 432 3.58 16.89 -26.98
N THR A 433 4.32 17.96 -26.67
CA THR A 433 4.30 19.19 -27.46
C THR A 433 4.90 18.99 -28.85
N GLU A 434 6.00 18.25 -28.96
CA GLU A 434 6.64 17.98 -30.26
C GLU A 434 5.80 17.01 -31.11
N GLU A 435 5.30 15.92 -30.53
CA GLU A 435 4.42 14.97 -31.25
C GLU A 435 3.18 15.67 -31.80
N LEU A 436 2.52 16.52 -31.00
CA LEU A 436 1.38 17.33 -31.48
C LEU A 436 1.76 18.29 -32.61
N ARG A 437 2.93 18.92 -32.52
CA ARG A 437 3.44 19.81 -33.58
C ARG A 437 3.66 19.04 -34.88
N GLN A 438 4.17 17.82 -34.82
CA GLN A 438 4.39 16.96 -35.98
C GLN A 438 3.07 16.51 -36.61
N GLU A 439 2.10 16.08 -35.79
CA GLU A 439 0.75 15.72 -36.23
C GLU A 439 0.06 16.88 -36.97
N LEU A 440 0.12 18.10 -36.42
CA LEU A 440 -0.46 19.29 -37.07
C LEU A 440 0.22 19.60 -38.41
N LYS A 441 1.54 19.51 -38.49
CA LYS A 441 2.28 19.70 -39.76
C LYS A 441 1.87 18.68 -40.80
N GLN A 442 1.69 17.42 -40.41
CA GLN A 442 1.28 16.36 -41.32
C GLN A 442 -0.14 16.58 -41.85
N ARG A 443 -1.10 16.91 -40.96
CA ARG A 443 -2.48 17.23 -41.35
C ARG A 443 -2.56 18.43 -42.28
N MET A 444 -1.73 19.46 -42.07
CA MET A 444 -1.65 20.62 -42.97
C MET A 444 -1.11 20.22 -44.36
N LYS A 445 -0.10 19.34 -44.42
CA LYS A 445 0.41 18.80 -45.69
C LYS A 445 -0.67 18.02 -46.44
N GLU A 446 -1.36 17.11 -45.78
CA GLU A 446 -2.45 16.30 -46.36
C GLU A 446 -3.60 17.16 -46.88
N ALA A 447 -4.03 18.15 -46.10
CA ALA A 447 -5.06 19.09 -46.51
C ALA A 447 -4.65 19.91 -47.75
N ASN A 448 -3.38 20.31 -47.84
CA ASN A 448 -2.85 21.03 -49.00
C ASN A 448 -2.76 20.12 -50.24
N SER A 449 -2.31 18.87 -50.08
CA SER A 449 -2.27 17.86 -51.15
C SER A 449 -3.67 17.58 -51.71
N TYR A 450 -4.66 17.40 -50.83
CA TYR A 450 -6.05 17.19 -51.22
C TYR A 450 -6.62 18.38 -52.00
N ARG A 451 -6.39 19.62 -51.53
CA ARG A 451 -6.80 20.85 -52.23
C ARG A 451 -6.12 21.01 -53.59
N ALA A 452 -4.86 20.61 -53.72
CA ALA A 452 -4.14 20.63 -54.99
C ALA A 452 -4.67 19.57 -55.97
N GLY A 453 -5.06 18.40 -55.47
CA GLY A 453 -5.65 17.31 -56.24
C GLY A 453 -7.05 17.63 -56.78
N GLN A 454 -7.89 18.35 -56.00
CA GLN A 454 -9.23 18.79 -56.45
C GLN A 454 -9.22 19.94 -57.47
N ARG A 455 -8.08 20.60 -57.67
CA ARG A 455 -7.92 21.71 -58.64
C ARG A 455 -7.37 21.23 -59.99
N ARG A 456 -7.00 19.95 -60.09
CA ARG A 456 -6.66 19.27 -61.35
C ARG A 456 -7.86 18.47 -61.79
#